data_AF-A0A9K3CS76-F1
#
_entry.id   AF-A0A9K3CS76-F1
#
_cell.length_a   1.000
_cell.length_b   1.000
_cell.length_c   1.000
_cell.angle_alpha   90.00
_cell.angle_beta   90.00
_cell.angle_gamma   90.00
#
_symmetry.space_group_name_H-M   'P 1'
#
loop_
_entity.id
_entity.type
_entity.pdbx_description
1 polymer ?
#
loop_
_entity_poly.entity_id
_entity_poly.type
_entity_poly.pdbx_seq_one_letter_code
_entity_poly.pdbx_strand_id
1 'polypeptide(L)'
;MSITLRLAENDIALVNPDTLDVSTLPNECVNRQKAAAELSTASRLLQIKEHLLEMATAEKQQYILQAQTELQRWDTLASEYAGELAKTSLVCVFCQRKCLPDTVNAPCPSNPSDIVRGTFDAGRRAEPVLQACPELSAQEAETYVGTGRHHFVPAAPVSTGRDSTIGGRGVSQSSSRASSNTRGNVGSAVNASGMGTTW
;
A
#
# COMPACT_ATOMS: atom_id res chain seq x y z
N MET A 1 -69.22 12.49 17.47
CA MET A 1 -69.93 11.20 17.59
C MET A 1 -68.93 10.17 18.07
N SER A 2 -69.00 9.80 19.36
CA SER A 2 -68.07 8.84 19.97
C SER A 2 -68.75 7.47 20.04
N ILE A 3 -68.10 6.45 19.48
CA ILE A 3 -68.59 5.06 19.52
C ILE A 3 -67.97 4.40 20.76
N THR A 4 -68.78 4.20 21.78
CA THR A 4 -68.41 3.48 23.00
C THR A 4 -68.66 1.98 22.77
N LEU A 5 -67.60 1.21 22.50
CA LEU A 5 -67.67 -0.26 22.43
C LEU A 5 -67.79 -0.80 23.86
N ARG A 6 -68.99 -1.26 24.22
CA ARG A 6 -69.21 -2.07 25.44
C ARG A 6 -68.63 -3.46 25.20
N LEU A 7 -67.46 -3.73 25.75
CA LEU A 7 -66.96 -5.09 25.96
C LEU A 7 -67.89 -5.76 26.97
N ALA A 8 -68.65 -6.75 26.51
CA ALA A 8 -69.37 -7.64 27.41
C ALA A 8 -68.33 -8.40 28.24
N GLU A 9 -68.47 -8.35 29.56
CA GLU A 9 -67.78 -9.20 30.51
C GLU A 9 -68.18 -10.66 30.22
N ASN A 10 -67.45 -11.29 29.30
CA ASN A 10 -67.43 -12.74 29.23
C ASN A 10 -66.52 -13.20 30.37
N ASP A 11 -67.09 -13.99 31.27
CA ASP A 11 -66.38 -14.84 32.22
C ASP A 11 -65.44 -15.77 31.43
N ILE A 12 -64.25 -15.27 31.08
CA ILE A 12 -63.14 -16.10 30.65
C ILE A 12 -62.64 -16.76 31.93
N ALA A 13 -63.25 -17.90 32.26
CA ALA A 13 -62.65 -18.83 33.20
C ALA A 13 -61.18 -18.98 32.83
N LEU A 14 -60.28 -18.65 33.76
CA LEU A 14 -58.84 -18.90 33.61
C LEU A 14 -58.68 -20.41 33.42
N VAL A 15 -58.67 -20.85 32.16
CA VAL A 15 -58.34 -22.23 31.83
C VAL A 15 -56.87 -22.40 32.15
N ASN A 16 -56.60 -23.24 33.14
CA ASN A 16 -55.26 -23.55 33.60
C ASN A 16 -54.51 -24.23 32.43
N PRO A 17 -53.45 -23.61 31.87
CA PRO A 17 -52.80 -24.12 30.64
C PRO A 17 -52.21 -25.52 30.83
N ASP A 18 -51.97 -25.95 32.07
CA ASP A 18 -51.41 -27.26 32.43
C ASP A 18 -52.43 -28.42 32.36
N THR A 19 -53.72 -28.13 32.10
CA THR A 19 -54.79 -29.15 32.01
C THR A 19 -55.36 -29.37 30.60
N LEU A 20 -54.87 -28.65 29.59
CA LEU A 20 -55.32 -28.80 28.21
C LEU A 20 -54.54 -29.91 27.51
N ASP A 21 -55.20 -31.04 27.28
CA ASP A 21 -54.67 -32.13 26.45
C ASP A 21 -54.55 -31.65 24.99
N VAL A 22 -53.31 -31.47 24.55
CA VAL A 22 -52.94 -30.97 23.22
C VAL A 22 -53.53 -31.82 22.10
N SER A 23 -53.88 -33.09 22.39
CA SER A 23 -54.50 -34.01 21.42
C SER A 23 -55.96 -33.67 21.06
N THR A 24 -56.60 -32.74 21.79
CA THR A 24 -58.00 -32.30 21.54
C THR A 24 -58.10 -30.96 20.80
N LEU A 25 -56.98 -30.28 20.55
CA LEU A 25 -56.95 -29.00 19.84
C LEU A 25 -57.16 -29.22 18.32
N PRO A 26 -57.91 -28.36 17.63
CA PRO A 26 -57.99 -28.38 16.17
C PRO A 26 -56.58 -28.33 15.56
N ASN A 27 -56.34 -29.11 14.50
CA ASN A 27 -55.04 -29.20 13.82
C ASN A 27 -54.45 -27.81 13.46
N GLU A 28 -55.30 -26.81 13.20
CA GLU A 28 -54.90 -25.43 12.98
C GLU A 28 -54.19 -24.79 14.18
N CYS A 29 -54.64 -25.04 15.41
CA CYS A 29 -54.02 -24.51 16.63
C CYS A 29 -52.64 -25.14 16.87
N VAL A 30 -52.51 -26.46 16.67
CA VAL A 30 -51.23 -27.18 16.78
C VAL A 30 -50.23 -26.66 15.74
N ASN A 31 -50.69 -26.47 14.49
CA ASN A 31 -49.86 -25.91 13.42
C ASN A 31 -49.42 -24.47 13.71
N ARG A 32 -50.30 -23.62 14.25
CA ARG A 32 -49.94 -22.25 14.66
C ARG A 32 -48.93 -22.24 15.79
N GLN A 33 -49.08 -23.11 16.78
CA GLN A 33 -48.12 -23.23 17.89
C GLN A 33 -46.73 -23.67 17.38
N LYS A 34 -46.69 -24.64 16.47
CA LYS A 34 -45.44 -25.08 15.83
C LYS A 34 -44.79 -23.96 15.02
N ALA A 35 -45.56 -23.25 14.20
CA ALA A 35 -45.07 -22.12 13.42
C ALA A 35 -44.55 -20.97 14.32
N ALA A 36 -45.21 -20.71 15.45
CA ALA A 36 -44.76 -19.72 16.42
C ALA A 36 -43.44 -20.11 17.08
N ALA A 37 -43.25 -21.39 17.42
CA ALA A 37 -42.00 -21.91 17.96
C ALA A 37 -40.85 -21.86 16.93
N GLU A 38 -41.12 -22.20 15.66
CA GLU A 38 -40.16 -22.08 14.56
C GLU A 38 -39.78 -20.62 14.31
N LEU A 39 -40.75 -19.69 14.31
CA LEU A 39 -40.49 -18.26 14.15
C LEU A 39 -39.66 -17.69 15.32
N SER A 40 -39.95 -18.10 16.55
CA SER A 40 -39.17 -17.72 17.73
C SER A 40 -37.71 -18.19 17.62
N THR A 41 -37.52 -19.43 17.17
CA THR A 41 -36.19 -20.00 16.93
C THR A 41 -35.44 -19.25 15.82
N ALA A 42 -36.10 -18.97 14.69
CA ALA A 42 -35.53 -18.19 13.59
C ALA A 42 -35.15 -16.77 14.04
N SER A 43 -35.98 -16.12 14.85
CA SER A 43 -35.70 -14.78 15.38
C SER A 43 -34.45 -14.77 16.27
N ARG A 44 -34.29 -15.79 17.12
CA ARG A 44 -33.09 -15.95 17.95
C ARG A 44 -31.83 -16.20 17.11
N LEU A 45 -31.94 -17.01 16.05
CA LEU A 45 -30.81 -17.24 15.14
C LEU A 45 -30.41 -15.97 14.38
N LEU A 46 -31.37 -15.14 13.98
CA LEU A 46 -31.09 -13.85 13.36
C LEU A 46 -30.36 -12.91 14.33
N GLN A 47 -30.81 -12.81 15.57
CA GLN A 47 -30.12 -12.00 16.60
C GLN A 47 -28.68 -12.46 16.84
N ILE A 48 -28.45 -13.79 16.91
CA ILE A 48 -27.09 -14.34 17.03
C ILE A 48 -26.25 -13.97 15.81
N LYS A 49 -26.81 -14.09 14.61
CA LYS A 49 -26.11 -13.76 13.36
C LYS A 49 -25.75 -12.27 13.32
N GLU A 50 -26.68 -11.39 13.68
CA GLU A 50 -26.44 -9.95 13.76
C GLU A 50 -25.31 -9.65 14.75
N HIS A 51 -25.34 -10.24 15.94
CA HIS A 51 -24.29 -10.06 16.93
C HIS A 51 -22.91 -10.54 16.44
N LEU A 52 -22.84 -11.70 15.77
CA LEU A 52 -21.58 -12.20 15.21
C LEU A 52 -21.06 -11.30 14.08
N LEU A 53 -21.94 -10.73 13.27
CA LEU A 53 -21.56 -9.76 12.22
C LEU A 53 -21.02 -8.47 12.82
N GLU A 54 -21.62 -7.98 13.91
CA GLU A 54 -21.11 -6.81 14.64
C GLU A 54 -19.71 -7.08 15.20
N MET A 55 -19.52 -8.23 15.87
CA MET A 55 -18.21 -8.62 16.41
C MET A 55 -17.14 -8.74 15.32
N ALA A 56 -17.44 -9.43 14.21
CA ALA A 56 -16.50 -9.57 13.10
C ALA A 56 -16.17 -8.22 12.44
N THR A 57 -17.14 -7.30 12.38
CA THR A 57 -16.92 -5.96 11.84
C THR A 57 -16.02 -5.14 12.77
N ALA A 58 -16.23 -5.22 14.09
CA ALA A 58 -15.39 -4.55 15.07
C ALA A 58 -13.95 -5.09 15.04
N GLU A 59 -13.78 -6.42 14.98
CA GLU A 59 -12.47 -7.06 14.88
C GLU A 59 -11.72 -6.66 13.60
N LYS A 60 -12.43 -6.64 12.45
CA LYS A 60 -11.86 -6.13 11.20
C LYS A 60 -11.39 -4.68 11.33
N GLN A 61 -12.19 -3.81 11.95
CA GLN A 61 -11.82 -2.41 12.17
C GLN A 61 -10.59 -2.29 13.07
N GLN A 62 -10.50 -3.12 14.11
CA GLN A 62 -9.33 -3.17 14.98
C GLN A 62 -8.05 -3.54 14.20
N TYR A 63 -8.10 -4.55 13.34
CA TYR A 63 -6.95 -4.92 12.52
C TYR A 63 -6.53 -3.82 11.55
N ILE A 64 -7.49 -3.10 10.95
CA ILE A 64 -7.19 -1.95 10.09
C ILE A 64 -6.45 -0.86 10.86
N LEU A 65 -6.92 -0.52 12.07
CA LEU A 65 -6.26 0.49 12.90
C LEU A 65 -4.86 0.07 13.35
N GLN A 66 -4.69 -1.20 13.71
CA GLN A 66 -3.37 -1.76 14.05
C GLN A 66 -2.42 -1.68 12.86
N ALA A 67 -2.86 -2.08 11.66
CA ALA A 67 -2.05 -2.02 10.45
C ALA A 67 -1.66 -0.57 10.09
N GLN A 68 -2.58 0.39 10.21
CA GLN A 68 -2.29 1.80 9.98
C GLN A 68 -1.26 2.35 10.95
N THR A 69 -1.39 2.00 12.24
CA THR A 69 -0.43 2.40 13.28
C THR A 69 0.95 1.80 13.01
N GLU A 70 1.00 0.55 12.58
CA GLU A 70 2.25 -0.12 12.25
C GLU A 70 2.92 0.53 11.02
N LEU A 71 2.16 0.82 9.96
CA LEU A 71 2.68 1.51 8.79
C LEU A 71 3.27 2.88 9.14
N GLN A 72 2.61 3.67 10.00
CA GLN A 72 3.15 4.95 10.47
C GLN A 72 4.43 4.78 11.28
N ARG A 73 4.50 3.73 12.12
CA ARG A 73 5.72 3.41 12.87
C ARG A 73 6.87 3.04 11.93
N TRP A 74 6.62 2.23 10.90
CA TRP A 74 7.63 1.87 9.90
C TRP A 74 8.11 3.09 9.11
N ASP A 75 7.22 4.01 8.75
CA ASP A 75 7.58 5.25 8.06
C ASP A 75 8.45 6.19 8.92
N THR A 76 8.13 6.27 10.21
CA THR A 76 8.92 7.03 11.20
C THR A 76 10.31 6.44 11.35
N LEU A 77 10.40 5.12 11.55
CA LEU A 77 11.68 4.41 11.63
C LEU A 77 12.51 4.60 10.35
N ALA A 78 11.90 4.44 9.17
CA ALA A 78 12.59 4.65 7.90
C ALA A 78 13.15 6.08 7.79
N SER A 79 12.41 7.08 8.25
CA SER A 79 12.85 8.48 8.27
C SER A 79 14.00 8.73 9.24
N GLU A 80 13.95 8.16 10.45
CA GLU A 80 15.02 8.23 11.44
C GLU A 80 16.31 7.57 10.92
N TYR A 81 16.20 6.35 10.39
CA TYR A 81 17.32 5.66 9.77
C TYR A 81 17.88 6.42 8.57
N ALA A 82 17.04 6.99 7.71
CA ALA A 82 17.49 7.83 6.60
C ALA A 82 18.22 9.08 7.08
N GLY A 83 17.79 9.69 8.20
CA GLY A 83 18.48 10.81 8.84
C GLY A 83 19.88 10.43 9.34
N GLU A 84 20.03 9.24 9.93
CA GLU A 84 21.35 8.70 10.32
C GLU A 84 22.22 8.39 9.09
N LEU A 85 21.64 7.78 8.04
CA LEU A 85 22.34 7.48 6.78
C LEU A 85 22.71 8.75 5.99
N ALA A 86 21.99 9.85 6.16
CA ALA A 86 22.37 11.12 5.53
C ALA A 86 23.76 11.60 6.01
N LYS A 87 24.17 11.20 7.23
CA LYS A 87 25.51 11.49 7.77
C LYS A 87 26.61 10.72 7.04
N THR A 88 26.30 9.58 6.43
CA THR A 88 27.30 8.68 5.80
C THR A 88 27.58 9.01 4.33
N SER A 89 27.17 10.18 3.82
CA SER A 89 27.44 10.64 2.45
C SER A 89 27.12 9.60 1.37
N LEU A 90 25.98 8.92 1.50
CA LEU A 90 25.54 7.94 0.51
C LEU A 90 24.88 8.61 -0.69
N VAL A 91 25.11 8.08 -1.89
CA VAL A 91 24.54 8.55 -3.15
C VAL A 91 23.97 7.39 -3.94
N CYS A 92 22.88 7.65 -4.67
CA CYS A 92 22.26 6.65 -5.53
C CYS A 92 23.20 6.35 -6.72
N VAL A 93 23.56 5.09 -6.93
CA VAL A 93 24.47 4.69 -8.01
C VAL A 93 23.92 5.04 -9.41
N PHE A 94 22.59 5.10 -9.56
CA PHE A 94 21.93 5.34 -10.84
C PHE A 94 21.73 6.82 -11.16
N CYS A 95 21.31 7.64 -10.19
CA CYS A 95 20.92 9.03 -10.41
C CYS A 95 21.72 10.06 -9.61
N GLN A 96 22.70 9.59 -8.82
CA GLN A 96 23.63 10.40 -8.03
C GLN A 96 22.97 11.32 -6.97
N ARG A 97 21.66 11.17 -6.74
CA ARG A 97 20.96 11.87 -5.64
C ARG A 97 21.42 11.33 -4.29
N LYS A 98 21.55 12.22 -3.30
CA LYS A 98 21.92 11.87 -1.92
C LYS A 98 20.84 11.03 -1.25
N CYS A 99 21.26 10.15 -0.33
CA CYS A 99 20.36 9.47 0.59
C CYS A 99 19.82 10.49 1.61
N LEU A 100 18.53 10.78 1.52
CA LEU A 100 17.78 11.67 2.38
C LEU A 100 16.40 11.03 2.64
N PRO A 101 15.67 11.44 3.69
CA PRO A 101 14.32 10.95 3.96
C PRO A 101 13.39 11.06 2.72
N ASP A 102 13.47 12.17 1.98
CA ASP A 102 12.65 12.39 0.78
C ASP A 102 13.03 11.48 -0.41
N THR A 103 14.25 10.93 -0.43
CA THR A 103 14.76 10.15 -1.57
C THR A 103 14.81 8.65 -1.29
N VAL A 104 14.83 8.21 -0.03
CA VAL A 104 14.98 6.79 0.32
C VAL A 104 13.82 5.94 -0.19
N ASN A 105 12.59 6.46 -0.09
CA ASN A 105 11.37 5.78 -0.50
C ASN A 105 10.81 6.28 -1.85
N ALA A 106 11.39 7.33 -2.43
CA ALA A 106 10.96 7.87 -3.71
C ALA A 106 11.30 6.93 -4.88
N PRO A 107 10.55 6.98 -5.99
CA PRO A 107 10.91 6.27 -7.20
C PRO A 107 12.17 6.90 -7.83
N CYS A 108 13.08 6.04 -8.29
CA CYS A 108 14.29 6.47 -8.98
C CYS A 108 14.02 6.62 -10.49
N PRO A 109 14.15 7.82 -11.08
CA PRO A 109 13.89 8.03 -12.50
C PRO A 109 14.92 7.34 -13.41
N SER A 110 16.11 7.03 -12.88
CA SER A 110 17.20 6.40 -13.62
C SER A 110 17.23 4.87 -13.47
N ASN A 111 16.35 4.29 -12.65
CA ASN A 111 16.21 2.85 -12.45
C ASN A 111 14.74 2.42 -12.64
N PRO A 112 14.22 2.49 -13.88
CA PRO A 112 12.82 2.21 -14.16
C PRO A 112 12.47 0.75 -13.89
N SER A 113 11.19 0.45 -13.61
CA SER A 113 10.74 -0.87 -13.15
C SER A 113 10.52 -1.92 -14.26
N ASP A 114 10.76 -1.55 -15.52
CA ASP A 114 10.40 -2.30 -16.72
C ASP A 114 11.54 -3.17 -17.28
N ILE A 115 12.60 -3.37 -16.50
CA ILE A 115 13.79 -4.11 -16.95
C ILE A 115 13.62 -5.61 -16.68
N VAL A 116 13.72 -6.41 -17.74
CA VAL A 116 13.69 -7.87 -17.66
C VAL A 116 15.07 -8.39 -17.23
N ARG A 117 15.13 -9.14 -16.11
CA ARG A 117 16.36 -9.76 -15.58
C ARG A 117 16.93 -10.83 -16.53
N GLY A 118 18.23 -11.10 -16.44
CA GLY A 118 18.92 -12.05 -17.31
C GLY A 118 19.07 -11.59 -18.77
N THR A 119 18.70 -10.33 -19.06
CA THR A 119 18.94 -9.72 -20.37
C THR A 119 20.28 -8.99 -20.37
N PHE A 120 20.84 -8.79 -21.56
CA PHE A 120 22.06 -7.99 -21.74
C PHE A 120 21.90 -6.57 -21.18
N ASP A 121 20.72 -5.97 -21.32
CA ASP A 121 20.42 -4.63 -20.79
C ASP A 121 20.40 -4.61 -19.25
N ALA A 122 19.92 -5.67 -18.59
CA ALA A 122 20.00 -5.80 -17.14
C ALA A 122 21.46 -5.88 -16.67
N GLY A 123 22.28 -6.73 -17.32
CA GLY A 123 23.70 -6.85 -17.00
C GLY A 123 24.46 -5.53 -17.16
N ARG A 124 24.25 -4.81 -18.27
CA ARG A 124 24.88 -3.50 -18.49
C ARG A 124 24.46 -2.47 -17.43
N ARG A 125 23.20 -2.51 -16.98
CA ARG A 125 22.69 -1.60 -15.94
C ARG A 125 23.10 -2.01 -14.52
N ALA A 126 23.49 -3.26 -14.31
CA ALA A 126 24.05 -3.75 -13.05
C ALA A 126 25.52 -3.35 -12.89
N GLU A 127 26.22 -3.00 -13.97
CA GLU A 127 27.64 -2.63 -13.95
C GLU A 127 27.98 -1.52 -12.94
N PRO A 128 27.24 -0.40 -12.82
CA PRO A 128 27.50 0.61 -11.79
C PRO A 128 27.36 0.05 -10.37
N VAL A 129 26.43 -0.88 -10.13
CA VAL A 129 26.25 -1.55 -8.84
C VAL A 129 27.47 -2.41 -8.51
N LEU A 130 27.96 -3.19 -9.48
CA LEU A 130 29.17 -4.01 -9.34
C LEU A 130 30.43 -3.16 -9.13
N GLN A 131 30.52 -2.01 -9.79
CA GLN A 131 31.63 -1.08 -9.59
C GLN A 131 31.64 -0.47 -8.19
N ALA A 132 30.45 -0.20 -7.63
CA ALA A 132 30.32 0.35 -6.29
C ALA A 132 30.43 -0.70 -5.17
N CYS A 133 30.03 -1.94 -5.45
CA CYS A 133 30.01 -3.07 -4.53
C CYS A 133 30.61 -4.32 -5.21
N PRO A 134 31.96 -4.41 -5.31
CA PRO A 134 32.64 -5.47 -6.05
C PRO A 134 32.48 -6.87 -5.44
N GLU A 135 32.07 -6.95 -4.18
CA GLU A 135 31.71 -8.18 -3.48
C GLU A 135 30.41 -8.85 -3.98
N LEU A 136 29.56 -8.14 -4.70
CA LEU A 136 28.33 -8.71 -5.25
C LEU A 136 28.60 -9.54 -6.52
N SER A 137 27.87 -10.64 -6.67
CA SER A 137 27.80 -11.35 -7.95
C SER A 137 26.95 -10.57 -8.96
N ALA A 138 27.14 -10.84 -10.26
CA ALA A 138 26.34 -10.23 -11.32
C ALA A 138 24.83 -10.50 -11.14
N GLN A 139 24.46 -11.70 -10.71
CA GLN A 139 23.07 -12.08 -10.48
C GLN A 139 22.46 -11.32 -9.30
N GLU A 140 23.22 -11.08 -8.23
CA GLU A 140 22.78 -10.25 -7.11
C GLU A 140 22.66 -8.79 -7.51
N ALA A 141 23.61 -8.25 -8.29
CA ALA A 141 23.56 -6.88 -8.77
C ALA A 141 22.33 -6.61 -9.66
N GLU A 142 21.94 -7.58 -10.49
CA GLU A 142 20.71 -7.52 -11.30
C GLU A 142 19.43 -7.44 -10.45
N THR A 143 19.45 -7.85 -9.18
CA THR A 143 18.26 -7.75 -8.32
C THR A 143 17.90 -6.30 -7.97
N TYR A 144 18.89 -5.39 -7.98
CA TYR A 144 18.71 -3.97 -7.70
C TYR A 144 18.27 -3.17 -8.91
N VAL A 145 18.54 -3.69 -10.11
CA VAL A 145 18.13 -3.13 -11.39
C VAL A 145 16.65 -3.46 -11.65
N GLY A 146 15.90 -2.53 -12.21
CA GLY A 146 14.52 -2.80 -12.59
C GLY A 146 13.52 -2.73 -11.44
N THR A 147 13.92 -2.19 -10.29
CA THR A 147 13.06 -2.14 -9.09
C THR A 147 12.23 -0.87 -8.99
N GLY A 148 12.53 0.17 -9.80
CA GLY A 148 11.93 1.49 -9.60
C GLY A 148 12.54 2.25 -8.40
N ARG A 149 13.50 1.68 -7.68
CA ARG A 149 14.02 2.22 -6.41
C ARG A 149 15.44 2.76 -6.55
N HIS A 150 15.81 3.65 -5.63
CA HIS A 150 17.19 4.10 -5.46
C HIS A 150 18.04 2.98 -4.85
N HIS A 151 19.31 2.89 -5.25
CA HIS A 151 20.30 2.03 -4.61
C HIS A 151 21.47 2.89 -4.16
N PHE A 152 21.61 3.08 -2.85
CA PHE A 152 22.55 4.01 -2.26
C PHE A 152 23.86 3.31 -1.88
N VAL A 153 24.96 3.88 -2.33
CA VAL A 153 26.32 3.42 -2.06
C VAL A 153 27.14 4.57 -1.47
N PRO A 154 28.22 4.30 -0.72
CA PRO A 154 29.10 5.36 -0.25
C PRO A 154 29.58 6.21 -1.42
N ALA A 155 29.52 7.55 -1.29
CA ALA A 155 30.15 8.41 -2.27
C ALA A 155 31.64 8.04 -2.34
N ALA A 156 32.13 7.73 -3.54
CA ALA A 156 33.55 7.52 -3.76
C ALA A 156 34.30 8.72 -3.16
N PRO A 157 35.41 8.51 -2.43
CA PRO A 157 36.20 9.62 -1.94
C PRO A 157 36.56 10.46 -3.15
N VAL A 158 36.10 11.71 -3.17
CA VAL A 158 36.56 12.69 -4.14
C VAL A 158 38.06 12.62 -4.05
N SER A 159 38.72 12.15 -5.12
CA SER A 159 40.16 12.22 -5.22
C SER A 159 40.48 13.70 -5.19
N THR A 160 40.73 14.23 -3.99
CA THR A 160 41.37 15.52 -3.81
C THR A 160 42.63 15.41 -4.63
N GLY A 161 42.61 16.07 -5.79
CA GLY A 161 43.67 15.98 -6.76
C GLY A 161 44.98 16.12 -6.03
N ARG A 162 45.87 15.15 -6.22
CA ARG A 162 47.28 15.38 -5.95
C ARG A 162 47.64 16.62 -6.76
N ASP A 163 47.77 17.74 -6.07
CA ASP A 163 48.52 18.91 -6.52
C ASP A 163 49.90 18.40 -6.92
N SER A 164 50.02 18.05 -8.20
CA SER A 164 51.29 17.83 -8.84
C SER A 164 51.80 19.20 -9.23
N THR A 165 52.21 19.97 -8.23
CA THR A 165 53.00 21.20 -8.41
C THR A 165 54.40 20.80 -8.85
N ILE A 166 54.49 20.25 -10.07
CA ILE A 166 55.74 20.15 -10.80
C ILE A 166 55.90 21.48 -11.51
N GLY A 167 56.85 22.28 -11.00
CA GLY A 167 57.25 23.52 -11.62
C GLY A 167 57.64 23.29 -13.08
N GLY A 168 57.01 24.03 -13.98
CA GLY A 168 57.23 23.91 -15.42
C GLY A 168 56.78 25.17 -16.13
N ARG A 169 57.75 26.05 -16.33
CA ARG A 169 57.76 27.28 -17.14
C ARG A 169 56.61 27.44 -18.15
N GLY A 170 56.02 28.63 -18.10
CA GLY A 170 54.99 29.07 -19.04
C GLY A 170 55.45 29.11 -20.50
N VAL A 171 54.47 28.89 -21.37
CA VAL A 171 54.43 29.45 -22.72
C VAL A 171 52.98 29.82 -22.99
N SER A 172 52.73 31.11 -23.13
CA SER A 172 51.49 31.68 -23.66
C SER A 172 51.32 31.27 -25.11
N GLN A 173 50.19 30.68 -25.50
CA GLN A 173 49.68 30.78 -26.86
C GLN A 173 48.17 30.91 -26.91
N SER A 174 47.79 31.78 -27.83
CA SER A 174 46.54 32.44 -28.12
C SER A 174 45.49 31.57 -28.83
N SER A 175 44.24 31.89 -28.53
CA SER A 175 43.08 32.01 -29.43
C SER A 175 42.99 31.12 -30.68
N SER A 176 41.87 30.40 -30.81
CA SER A 176 41.03 30.44 -32.03
C SER A 176 39.63 29.87 -31.79
N ARG A 177 38.65 30.60 -32.32
CA ARG A 177 37.22 30.32 -32.42
C ARG A 177 36.94 29.06 -33.27
N ALA A 178 35.85 28.36 -32.96
CA ALA A 178 34.95 27.83 -33.99
C ALA A 178 33.53 27.67 -33.41
N SER A 179 32.62 28.48 -33.93
CA SER A 179 31.18 28.35 -33.79
C SER A 179 30.65 27.34 -34.79
N SER A 180 29.65 26.54 -34.41
CA SER A 180 28.62 26.10 -35.36
C SER A 180 27.37 25.62 -34.63
N ASN A 181 26.32 26.44 -34.78
CA ASN A 181 24.91 26.10 -34.60
C ASN A 181 24.49 24.91 -35.47
N THR A 182 23.55 24.09 -34.99
CA THR A 182 22.50 23.53 -35.86
C THR A 182 21.19 23.32 -35.08
N ARG A 183 20.10 23.70 -35.76
CA ARG A 183 18.68 23.77 -35.38
C ARG A 183 17.94 22.42 -35.41
N GLY A 184 16.78 22.39 -34.75
CA GLY A 184 15.57 21.60 -35.11
C GLY A 184 14.84 21.08 -33.87
N ASN A 185 13.75 21.67 -33.36
CA ASN A 185 12.34 21.62 -33.86
C ASN A 185 11.88 20.15 -34.02
N VAL A 186 10.77 19.62 -33.46
CA VAL A 186 9.35 20.06 -33.42
C VAL A 186 8.65 19.25 -32.29
N GLY A 187 7.57 19.79 -31.71
CA GLY A 187 6.90 19.23 -30.54
C GLY A 187 5.90 18.09 -30.78
N SER A 188 5.25 17.66 -29.71
CA SER A 188 3.80 17.39 -29.66
C SER A 188 3.38 17.04 -28.23
N ALA A 189 2.52 17.89 -27.68
CA ALA A 189 1.64 17.54 -26.58
C ALA A 189 0.49 16.70 -27.15
N VAL A 190 0.17 15.57 -26.50
CA VAL A 190 -1.17 14.99 -26.61
C VAL A 190 -1.61 14.56 -25.22
N ASN A 191 -2.74 15.16 -24.87
CA ASN A 191 -3.56 14.99 -23.70
C ASN A 191 -4.49 13.78 -23.95
N ALA A 192 -4.67 12.85 -23.01
CA ALA A 192 -5.78 11.92 -23.06
C ALA A 192 -6.13 11.39 -21.66
N SER A 193 -7.24 11.90 -21.17
CA SER A 193 -8.03 11.45 -20.03
C SER A 193 -8.74 10.12 -20.33
N GLY A 194 -9.09 9.37 -19.27
CA GLY A 194 -10.01 8.22 -19.31
C GLY A 194 -9.71 7.31 -18.11
N MET A 195 -10.28 7.49 -16.92
CA MET A 195 -11.68 7.24 -16.53
C MET A 195 -12.22 5.92 -17.10
N GLY A 196 -12.41 4.93 -16.22
CA GLY A 196 -12.99 3.63 -16.55
C GLY A 196 -13.05 2.70 -15.34
N THR A 197 -13.76 3.11 -14.31
CA THR A 197 -14.28 2.25 -13.24
C THR A 197 -15.37 1.34 -13.80
N THR A 198 -15.27 0.03 -13.58
CA THR A 198 -16.39 -0.91 -13.73
C THR A 198 -16.28 -2.02 -12.68
N TRP A 199 -17.26 -1.98 -11.77
CA TRP A 199 -17.84 -3.00 -10.87
C TRP A 199 -16.92 -3.83 -9.97
#